data_AF-A0A0F9ZW10-F1
#
_entry.id   AF-A0A0F9ZW10-F1
#
_cell.length_a   1.000
_cell.length_b   1.000
_cell.length_c   1.000
_cell.angle_alpha   90.00
_cell.angle_beta   90.00
_cell.angle_gamma   90.00
#
_symmetry.space_group_name_H-M   'P 1'
#
loop_
_entity.id
_entity.type
_entity.pdbx_description
1 polymer ?
#
loop_
_entity_poly.entity_id
_entity_poly.type
_entity_poly.pdbx_seq_one_letter_code
_entity_poly.pdbx_strand_id
1 'polypeptide(L)'
;PDITSGLQARKFAEELQLIFKYLGVSDADMEKGLMRVEVNISISKDKTLGTKVEIKNLNSFRVVQKAIDFEIERQKEVLESGNKVVQETRGWHDKKEITFSQREKEEAHDYRYFPEPDLPPLSFTKEYIEKIKGEIGELPEQKRKRFAKEYALDSTLVEVFITSKDLSEYFEKIISELDDWIEQENDAEFKKIIKVASNYLVSDLVGLLQNKQFSEEECKITPENFAEFIKMIYKNEITSKVAKMVLLEMYNTGVDPSNIVEENNWGQMADDKELEKIVKDIIAKNPKAVTDYNTGNKNSLQFLAGQVMGITRGTANPTNVQEILKRLL
;
A
#
# COMPACT_ATOMS: atom_id res chain seq x y z
N PRO A 1 25.60 14.25 11.61
CA PRO A 1 25.11 12.92 11.19
C PRO A 1 23.83 12.64 11.98
N ASP A 2 22.68 12.58 11.30
CA ASP A 2 21.37 12.73 11.95
C ASP A 2 20.59 11.42 12.09
N ILE A 3 21.05 10.37 11.41
CA ILE A 3 20.47 9.02 11.45
C ILE A 3 21.07 8.27 12.64
N THR A 4 20.21 7.75 13.53
CA THR A 4 20.64 7.15 14.81
C THR A 4 20.34 5.66 14.93
N SER A 5 19.72 5.02 13.94
CA SER A 5 19.43 3.58 13.97
C SER A 5 19.39 2.96 12.57
N GLY A 6 19.53 1.63 12.49
CA GLY A 6 19.40 0.89 11.24
C GLY A 6 18.02 1.09 10.58
N LEU A 7 16.97 1.14 11.41
CA LEU A 7 15.61 1.42 10.93
C LEU A 7 15.47 2.81 10.31
N GLN A 8 16.04 3.85 10.94
CA GLN A 8 16.02 5.20 10.37
C GLN A 8 16.81 5.27 9.05
N ALA A 9 17.97 4.61 8.99
CA ALA A 9 18.79 4.58 7.78
C ALA A 9 18.06 3.91 6.61
N ARG A 10 17.39 2.80 6.91
CA ARG A 10 16.53 2.09 5.97
C ARG A 10 15.41 3.00 5.45
N LYS A 11 14.62 3.60 6.35
CA LYS A 11 13.51 4.49 5.97
C LYS A 11 13.99 5.70 5.16
N PHE A 12 15.12 6.28 5.53
CA PHE A 12 15.74 7.37 4.76
C PHE A 12 16.09 6.93 3.34
N ALA A 13 16.71 5.75 3.18
CA ALA A 13 17.08 5.24 1.86
C ALA A 13 15.85 4.87 1.02
N GLU A 14 14.82 4.27 1.63
CA GLU A 14 13.54 3.97 0.98
C GLU A 14 12.83 5.27 0.52
N GLU A 15 12.79 6.31 1.36
CA GLU A 15 12.16 7.59 1.01
C GLU A 15 12.95 8.33 -0.09
N LEU A 16 14.29 8.29 -0.04
CA LEU A 16 15.13 8.87 -1.09
C LEU A 16 14.93 8.17 -2.44
N GLN A 17 14.82 6.83 -2.43
CA GLN A 17 14.49 6.05 -3.62
C GLN A 17 13.13 6.49 -4.18
N LEU A 18 12.14 6.65 -3.32
CA LEU A 18 10.80 7.04 -3.71
C LEU A 18 10.77 8.42 -4.37
N ILE A 19 11.49 9.40 -3.81
CA ILE A 19 11.64 10.73 -4.41
C ILE A 19 12.23 10.64 -5.82
N PHE A 20 13.28 9.84 -6.04
CA PHE A 20 13.89 9.68 -7.36
C PHE A 20 12.95 9.06 -8.39
N LYS A 21 12.16 8.06 -7.98
CA LYS A 21 11.13 7.46 -8.82
C LYS A 21 10.02 8.45 -9.18
N TYR A 22 9.55 9.25 -8.22
CA TYR A 22 8.53 10.28 -8.45
C TYR A 22 9.01 11.36 -9.42
N LEU A 23 10.26 11.79 -9.27
CA LEU A 23 10.89 12.76 -10.17
C LEU A 23 11.18 12.19 -11.57
N GLY A 24 11.10 10.87 -11.78
CA GLY A 24 11.42 10.22 -13.05
C GLY A 24 12.89 10.32 -13.46
N VAL A 25 13.79 10.60 -12.50
CA VAL A 25 15.24 10.78 -12.78
C VAL A 25 16.03 9.49 -12.68
N SER A 26 15.48 8.46 -12.02
CA SER A 26 16.06 7.12 -11.91
C SER A 26 15.04 6.13 -11.36
N ASP A 27 15.08 4.88 -11.83
CA ASP A 27 14.34 3.77 -11.19
C ASP A 27 14.90 3.45 -9.80
N ALA A 28 16.14 3.87 -9.52
CA ALA A 28 16.82 3.72 -8.24
C ALA A 28 16.77 2.28 -7.67
N ASP A 29 16.72 1.28 -8.55
CA ASP A 29 16.66 -0.14 -8.22
C ASP A 29 18.03 -0.63 -7.71
N MET A 30 18.08 -1.07 -6.44
CA MET A 30 19.30 -1.58 -5.81
C MET A 30 19.75 -2.92 -6.41
N GLU A 31 18.81 -3.79 -6.81
CA GLU A 31 19.12 -5.12 -7.35
C GLU A 31 19.78 -4.99 -8.73
N LYS A 32 19.36 -3.99 -9.52
CA LYS A 32 19.99 -3.62 -10.80
C LYS A 32 21.22 -2.71 -10.64
N GLY A 33 21.58 -2.34 -9.40
CA GLY A 33 22.74 -1.48 -9.10
C GLY A 33 22.58 -0.01 -9.49
N LEU A 34 21.34 0.45 -9.74
CA LEU A 34 20.99 1.83 -10.08
C LEU A 34 21.00 2.75 -8.84
N MET A 35 20.90 2.16 -7.65
CA MET A 35 21.08 2.84 -6.37
C MET A 35 22.06 2.05 -5.50
N ARG A 36 22.98 2.75 -4.82
CA ARG A 36 23.93 2.14 -3.89
C ARG A 36 23.92 2.93 -2.59
N VAL A 37 23.95 2.21 -1.48
CA VAL A 37 23.99 2.79 -0.13
C VAL A 37 25.20 2.23 0.59
N GLU A 38 26.08 3.12 1.04
CA GLU A 38 27.20 2.80 1.92
C GLU A 38 26.98 3.50 3.26
N VAL A 39 27.21 2.78 4.35
CA VAL A 39 26.89 3.29 5.68
C VAL A 39 28.16 3.66 6.43
N ASN A 40 28.10 4.79 7.13
CA ASN A 40 29.15 5.25 8.02
C ASN A 40 28.59 5.27 9.44
N ILE A 41 29.19 4.49 10.34
CA ILE A 41 28.68 4.29 11.69
C ILE A 41 29.78 4.45 12.74
N SER A 42 29.42 5.10 13.84
CA SER A 42 30.22 5.19 15.06
C SER A 42 29.27 5.20 16.24
N ILE A 43 29.62 4.51 17.32
CA ILE A 43 28.89 4.63 18.59
C ILE A 43 29.72 5.40 19.62
N SER A 44 29.03 6.06 20.54
CA SER A 44 29.65 6.78 21.66
C SER A 44 28.71 6.79 22.85
N LYS A 45 29.26 6.87 24.06
CA LYS A 45 28.49 7.05 25.31
C LYS A 45 28.07 8.50 25.52
N ASP A 46 28.77 9.43 24.88
CA ASP A 46 28.56 10.87 25.03
C ASP A 46 28.08 11.48 23.70
N LYS A 47 27.88 12.81 23.69
CA LYS A 47 27.50 13.55 22.47
C LYS A 47 28.63 13.70 21.44
N THR A 48 29.80 13.15 21.70
CA THR A 48 30.95 13.15 20.77
C THR A 48 30.88 11.95 19.84
N LEU A 49 31.32 12.10 18.59
CA LEU A 49 31.38 10.97 17.66
C LEU A 49 32.53 10.02 18.03
N GLY A 50 32.26 8.72 17.98
CA GLY A 50 33.25 7.67 18.19
C GLY A 50 34.08 7.38 16.94
N THR A 51 34.86 6.28 16.97
CA THR A 51 35.60 5.83 15.78
C THR A 51 34.63 5.40 14.69
N LYS A 52 34.85 5.91 13.47
CA LYS A 52 34.03 5.63 12.31
C LYS A 52 34.40 4.30 11.66
N VAL A 53 33.39 3.48 11.37
CA VAL A 53 33.47 2.31 10.49
C VAL A 53 32.60 2.57 9.26
N GLU A 54 33.12 2.19 8.10
CA GLU A 54 32.40 2.29 6.82
C GLU A 54 32.01 0.88 6.36
N ILE A 55 30.73 0.63 6.13
CA ILE A 55 30.22 -0.65 5.62
C ILE A 55 29.85 -0.50 4.15
N LYS A 56 30.44 -1.35 3.31
CA LYS A 56 30.22 -1.39 1.85
C LYS A 56 29.48 -2.66 1.42
N ASN A 57 29.05 -2.66 0.16
CA ASN A 57 28.39 -3.80 -0.51
C ASN A 57 27.05 -4.18 0.13
N LEU A 58 26.18 -3.19 0.34
CA LEU A 58 24.84 -3.37 0.90
C LEU A 58 23.81 -3.38 -0.24
N ASN A 59 23.31 -4.57 -0.59
CA ASN A 59 22.53 -4.78 -1.81
C ASN A 59 21.01 -4.60 -1.66
N SER A 60 20.51 -4.35 -0.44
CA SER A 60 19.09 -4.06 -0.20
C SER A 60 18.89 -3.18 1.02
N PHE A 61 17.75 -2.50 1.11
CA PHE A 61 17.39 -1.69 2.28
C PHE A 61 17.33 -2.52 3.58
N ARG A 62 16.90 -3.78 3.49
CA ARG A 62 16.91 -4.72 4.63
C ARG A 62 18.34 -5.01 5.08
N VAL A 63 19.26 -5.20 4.13
CA VAL A 63 20.68 -5.42 4.41
C VAL A 63 21.31 -4.17 5.04
N VAL A 64 20.95 -2.97 4.59
CA VAL A 64 21.39 -1.70 5.22
C VAL A 64 21.04 -1.69 6.71
N GLN A 65 19.77 -1.98 7.05
CA GLN A 65 19.34 -2.06 8.44
C GLN A 65 20.13 -3.12 9.23
N LYS A 66 20.18 -4.36 8.73
CA LYS A 66 20.85 -5.47 9.42
C LYS A 66 22.34 -5.21 9.66
N ALA A 67 23.03 -4.65 8.67
CA ALA A 67 24.45 -4.35 8.77
C ALA A 67 24.72 -3.28 9.84
N ILE A 68 23.86 -2.26 9.93
CA ILE A 68 23.94 -1.25 10.98
C ILE A 68 23.69 -1.88 12.35
N ASP A 69 22.59 -2.62 12.50
CA ASP A 69 22.19 -3.20 13.77
C ASP A 69 23.28 -4.17 14.29
N PHE A 70 23.89 -4.98 13.41
CA PHE A 70 25.04 -5.82 13.74
C PHE A 70 26.26 -5.00 14.17
N GLU A 71 26.61 -3.95 13.40
CA GLU A 71 27.82 -3.16 13.68
C GLU A 71 27.68 -2.33 14.96
N ILE A 72 26.46 -1.93 15.35
CA ILE A 72 26.17 -1.32 16.66
C ILE A 72 26.56 -2.28 17.78
N GLU A 73 26.04 -3.50 17.76
CA GLU A 73 26.33 -4.50 18.81
C GLU A 73 27.82 -4.88 18.81
N ARG A 74 28.44 -5.06 17.64
CA ARG A 74 29.88 -5.35 17.54
C ARG A 74 30.73 -4.23 18.16
N GLN A 75 30.47 -2.98 17.81
CA GLN A 75 31.24 -1.87 18.39
C GLN A 75 31.01 -1.76 19.90
N LYS A 76 29.80 -2.07 20.37
CA LYS A 76 29.46 -2.06 21.79
C LYS A 76 30.26 -3.13 22.54
N GLU A 77 30.31 -4.37 22.05
CA GLU A 77 31.11 -5.44 22.62
C GLU A 77 32.60 -5.07 22.70
N VAL A 78 33.16 -4.49 21.64
CA VAL A 78 34.56 -4.03 21.61
C VAL A 78 34.84 -2.97 22.68
N LEU A 79 33.94 -1.98 22.83
CA LEU A 79 34.10 -0.92 23.83
C LEU A 79 33.88 -1.42 25.26
N GLU A 80 32.94 -2.34 25.48
CA GLU A 80 32.66 -2.94 26.79
C GLU A 80 33.79 -3.86 27.26
N SER A 81 34.49 -4.52 26.34
CA SER A 81 35.70 -5.30 26.65
C SER A 81 36.94 -4.44 26.92
N GLY A 82 36.82 -3.10 26.93
CA GLY A 82 37.92 -2.16 27.12
C GLY A 82 38.83 -1.98 25.90
N ASN A 83 38.48 -2.56 24.75
CA ASN A 83 39.21 -2.39 23.50
C ASN A 83 38.77 -1.11 22.77
N LYS A 84 39.54 -0.70 21.75
CA LYS A 84 39.20 0.44 20.89
C LYS A 84 38.69 -0.04 19.55
N VAL A 85 37.63 0.60 19.06
CA VAL A 85 37.19 0.43 17.66
C VAL A 85 38.24 1.08 16.75
N VAL A 86 38.68 0.33 15.75
CA VAL A 86 39.63 0.78 14.72
C VAL A 86 38.87 1.34 13.52
N GLN A 87 39.42 2.36 12.86
CA GLN A 87 38.83 2.89 11.65
C GLN A 87 39.13 1.96 10.47
N GLU A 88 38.09 1.35 9.93
CA GLU A 88 38.21 0.32 8.88
C GLU A 88 37.05 0.38 7.90
N THR A 89 37.27 -0.19 6.71
CA THR A 89 36.20 -0.51 5.77
C THR A 89 35.81 -1.96 5.97
N ARG A 90 34.53 -2.21 6.20
CA ARG A 90 33.96 -3.54 6.39
C ARG A 90 33.02 -3.88 5.24
N GLY A 91 32.91 -5.17 4.94
CA GLY A 91 31.90 -5.71 4.03
C GLY A 91 30.78 -6.40 4.81
N TRP A 92 29.64 -6.59 4.16
CA TRP A 92 28.54 -7.42 4.67
C TRP A 92 28.59 -8.83 4.07
N HIS A 93 28.37 -9.85 4.89
CA HIS A 93 28.27 -11.25 4.45
C HIS A 93 26.85 -11.78 4.65
N ASP A 94 26.03 -11.76 3.59
CA ASP A 94 24.59 -12.08 3.65
C ASP A 94 24.25 -13.41 4.34
N LYS A 95 24.92 -14.52 4.00
CA LYS A 95 24.59 -15.83 4.58
C LYS A 95 24.86 -15.96 6.08
N LYS A 96 25.82 -15.19 6.59
CA LYS A 96 26.24 -15.23 8.00
C LYS A 96 25.62 -14.08 8.80
N GLU A 97 25.08 -13.08 8.10
CA GLU A 97 24.55 -11.84 8.68
C GLU A 97 25.55 -11.13 9.59
N ILE A 98 26.81 -11.06 9.16
CA ILE A 98 27.90 -10.40 9.89
C ILE A 98 28.63 -9.38 9.02
N THR A 99 29.24 -8.38 9.67
CA THR A 99 30.25 -7.53 9.04
C THR A 99 31.64 -8.16 9.19
N PHE A 100 32.48 -8.03 8.16
CA PHE A 100 33.87 -8.50 8.18
C PHE A 100 34.82 -7.39 7.73
N SER A 101 36.02 -7.32 8.32
CA SER A 101 37.03 -6.34 7.91
C SER A 101 37.53 -6.63 6.51
N GLN A 102 37.58 -5.61 5.65
CA GLN A 102 38.16 -5.71 4.31
C GLN A 102 39.53 -5.03 4.25
N ARG A 103 39.63 -3.84 4.85
CA ARG A 103 40.87 -3.06 4.94
C ARG A 103 40.85 -2.18 6.18
N GLU A 104 41.96 -2.15 6.88
CA GLU A 104 42.24 -1.12 7.89
C GLU A 104 42.64 0.17 7.16
N LYS A 105 42.09 1.31 7.59
CA LYS A 105 42.50 2.61 7.06
C LYS A 105 43.65 3.10 7.93
N GLU A 106 44.89 2.84 7.52
CA GLU A 106 46.08 3.36 8.21
C GLU A 106 46.25 4.88 7.97
N GLU A 107 45.84 5.40 6.81
CA GLU A 107 45.89 6.84 6.48
C GLU A 107 44.69 7.30 5.62
N ALA A 108 44.38 8.60 5.62
CA ALA A 108 43.39 9.19 4.72
C ALA A 108 43.93 9.19 3.29
N HIS A 109 43.16 8.68 2.32
CA HIS A 109 43.59 8.67 0.92
C HIS A 109 43.75 10.11 0.38
N ASP A 110 44.94 10.44 -0.13
CA ASP A 110 45.15 11.68 -0.87
C ASP A 110 44.64 11.53 -2.31
N TYR A 111 43.41 11.98 -2.53
CA TYR A 111 42.77 11.99 -3.85
C TYR A 111 43.32 13.09 -4.78
N ARG A 112 44.16 14.02 -4.27
CA ARG A 112 44.74 15.13 -5.03
C ARG A 112 43.70 15.89 -5.86
N TYR A 113 42.57 16.25 -5.25
CA TYR A 113 41.51 17.00 -5.93
C TYR A 113 42.06 18.33 -6.49
N PHE A 114 41.83 18.58 -7.78
CA PHE A 114 42.05 19.87 -8.44
C PHE A 114 40.90 20.16 -9.42
N PRO A 115 40.61 21.43 -9.75
CA PRO A 115 39.58 21.77 -10.72
C PRO A 115 39.88 21.16 -12.09
N GLU A 116 38.91 20.48 -12.69
CA GLU A 116 39.02 19.89 -14.03
C GLU A 116 39.19 21.01 -15.08
N PRO A 117 40.38 21.17 -15.71
CA PRO A 117 40.61 22.23 -16.68
C PRO A 117 39.82 22.05 -17.98
N ASP A 118 39.43 20.83 -18.34
CA ASP A 118 38.72 20.54 -19.59
C ASP A 118 37.22 20.89 -19.51
N LEU A 119 36.67 21.07 -18.31
CA LEU A 119 35.27 21.40 -18.09
C LEU A 119 35.13 22.85 -17.60
N PRO A 120 34.52 23.75 -18.38
CA PRO A 120 34.27 25.11 -17.91
C PRO A 120 33.31 25.09 -16.71
N PRO A 121 33.41 26.06 -15.77
CA PRO A 121 32.50 26.15 -14.65
C PRO A 121 31.04 26.29 -15.11
N LEU A 122 30.15 25.49 -14.51
CA LEU A 122 28.71 25.59 -14.75
C LEU A 122 28.15 26.82 -14.03
N SER A 123 27.37 27.63 -14.75
CA SER A 123 26.66 28.79 -14.19
C SER A 123 25.18 28.70 -14.55
N PHE A 124 24.32 28.71 -13.54
CA PHE A 124 22.87 28.58 -13.70
C PHE A 124 22.18 29.89 -13.33
N THR A 125 21.31 30.39 -14.22
CA THR A 125 20.53 31.60 -13.93
C THR A 125 19.38 31.28 -12.96
N LYS A 126 18.86 32.30 -12.28
CA LYS A 126 17.69 32.12 -11.41
C LYS A 126 16.49 31.63 -12.20
N GLU A 127 16.30 32.15 -13.42
CA GLU A 127 15.21 31.77 -14.32
C GLU A 127 15.29 30.28 -14.68
N TYR A 128 16.50 29.75 -14.90
CA TYR A 128 16.69 28.31 -15.16
C TYR A 128 16.31 27.46 -13.93
N ILE A 129 16.72 27.89 -12.73
CA ILE A 129 16.38 27.18 -11.48
C ILE A 129 14.86 27.21 -11.23
N GLU A 130 14.22 28.36 -11.41
CA GLU A 130 12.76 28.48 -11.23
C GLU A 130 11.99 27.67 -12.28
N LYS A 131 12.49 27.57 -13.52
CA LYS A 131 11.93 26.67 -14.53
C LYS A 131 11.94 25.22 -14.05
N ILE A 132 13.08 24.71 -13.59
CA ILE A 132 13.19 23.33 -13.07
C ILE A 132 12.25 23.13 -11.89
N LYS A 133 12.17 24.10 -10.96
CA LYS A 133 11.23 24.01 -9.83
C LYS A 133 9.78 23.88 -10.28
N GLY A 134 9.38 24.52 -11.37
CA GLY A 134 8.05 24.39 -11.95
C GLY A 134 7.79 23.05 -12.64
N GLU A 135 8.83 22.31 -13.03
CA GLU A 135 8.74 20.97 -13.63
C GLU A 135 8.70 19.86 -12.56
N ILE A 136 9.10 20.16 -11.31
CA ILE A 136 8.99 19.22 -10.19
C ILE A 136 7.52 19.05 -9.82
N GLY A 137 6.99 17.86 -10.08
CA GLY A 137 5.65 17.47 -9.68
C GLY A 137 5.49 17.30 -8.17
N GLU A 138 4.32 16.81 -7.76
CA GLU A 138 4.03 16.54 -6.35
C GLU A 138 4.94 15.43 -5.80
N LEU A 139 5.70 15.73 -4.74
CA LEU A 139 6.57 14.75 -4.07
C LEU A 139 5.79 13.85 -3.11
N PRO A 140 6.33 12.66 -2.75
CA PRO A 140 5.66 11.70 -1.87
C PRO A 140 5.09 12.30 -0.59
N GLU A 141 5.87 13.10 0.14
CA GLU A 141 5.44 13.74 1.39
C GLU A 141 4.31 14.77 1.19
N GLN A 142 4.28 15.46 0.05
CA GLN A 142 3.20 16.38 -0.29
C GLN A 142 1.92 15.59 -0.59
N LYS A 143 2.06 14.53 -1.40
CA LYS A 143 0.96 13.64 -1.78
C LYS A 143 0.36 12.91 -0.57
N ARG A 144 1.18 12.47 0.39
CA ARG A 144 0.72 11.92 1.68
C ARG A 144 -0.22 12.86 2.40
N LYS A 145 0.20 14.13 2.56
CA LYS A 145 -0.59 15.18 3.23
C LYS A 145 -1.88 15.46 2.47
N ARG A 146 -1.80 15.52 1.13
CA ARG A 146 -2.96 15.75 0.29
C ARG A 146 -3.97 14.61 0.40
N PHE A 147 -3.56 13.36 0.23
CA PHE A 147 -4.44 12.20 0.34
C PHE A 147 -5.08 12.08 1.73
N ALA A 148 -4.33 12.36 2.80
CA ALA A 148 -4.88 12.37 4.15
C ALA A 148 -5.93 13.48 4.35
N LYS A 149 -5.73 14.66 3.76
CA LYS A 149 -6.60 15.83 3.93
C LYS A 149 -7.82 15.81 3.01
N GLU A 150 -7.59 15.62 1.71
CA GLU A 150 -8.61 15.71 0.65
C GLU A 150 -9.44 14.43 0.61
N TYR A 151 -8.81 13.27 0.71
CA TYR A 151 -9.49 11.97 0.58
C TYR A 151 -9.81 11.30 1.93
N ALA A 152 -9.40 11.90 3.05
CA ALA A 152 -9.62 11.39 4.41
C ALA A 152 -9.17 9.93 4.59
N LEU A 153 -8.11 9.53 3.88
CA LEU A 153 -7.53 8.19 3.97
C LEU A 153 -6.63 8.06 5.21
N ASP A 154 -6.61 6.88 5.81
CA ASP A 154 -5.69 6.58 6.89
C ASP A 154 -4.25 6.37 6.37
N SER A 155 -3.27 6.51 7.25
CA SER A 155 -1.86 6.43 6.90
C SER A 155 -1.47 5.12 6.21
N THR A 156 -2.15 4.02 6.51
CA THR A 156 -1.81 2.70 5.94
C THR A 156 -2.19 2.67 4.47
N LEU A 157 -3.41 3.10 4.13
CA LEU A 157 -3.87 3.20 2.75
C LEU A 157 -3.05 4.24 1.97
N VAL A 158 -2.75 5.38 2.59
CA VAL A 158 -1.91 6.42 1.98
C VAL A 158 -0.55 5.84 1.57
N GLU A 159 0.16 5.13 2.45
CA GLU A 159 1.46 4.55 2.09
C GLU A 159 1.38 3.55 0.92
N VAL A 160 0.29 2.77 0.82
CA VAL A 160 0.10 1.85 -0.32
C VAL A 160 0.05 2.61 -1.64
N PHE A 161 -0.72 3.69 -1.73
CA PHE A 161 -0.75 4.53 -2.92
C PHE A 161 0.59 5.23 -3.16
N ILE A 162 1.19 5.78 -2.12
CA ILE A 162 2.42 6.56 -2.27
C ILE A 162 3.59 5.69 -2.75
N THR A 163 3.69 4.46 -2.29
CA THR A 163 4.73 3.52 -2.73
C THR A 163 4.52 2.95 -4.13
N SER A 164 3.29 2.94 -4.65
CA SER A 164 2.94 2.48 -6.00
C SER A 164 2.37 3.62 -6.83
N LYS A 165 3.24 4.28 -7.60
CA LYS A 165 2.89 5.44 -8.44
C LYS A 165 1.70 5.14 -9.37
N ASP A 166 1.76 4.04 -10.11
CA ASP A 166 0.71 3.64 -11.06
C ASP A 166 -0.64 3.42 -10.37
N LEU A 167 -0.64 2.76 -9.20
CA LEU A 167 -1.86 2.56 -8.41
C LEU A 167 -2.40 3.89 -7.88
N SER A 168 -1.52 4.82 -7.50
CA SER A 168 -1.89 6.16 -7.06
C SER A 168 -2.53 6.98 -8.17
N GLU A 169 -1.94 6.97 -9.37
CA GLU A 169 -2.47 7.69 -10.53
C GLU A 169 -3.81 7.10 -10.99
N TYR A 170 -3.91 5.77 -11.04
CA TYR A 170 -5.15 5.07 -11.33
C TYR A 170 -6.27 5.40 -10.31
N PHE A 171 -5.93 5.45 -9.02
CA PHE A 171 -6.87 5.86 -7.97
C PHE A 171 -7.38 7.29 -8.14
N GLU A 172 -6.50 8.24 -8.49
CA GLU A 172 -6.93 9.62 -8.73
C GLU A 172 -7.84 9.75 -9.95
N LYS A 173 -7.57 8.97 -11.01
CA LYS A 173 -8.47 8.88 -12.16
C LYS A 173 -9.85 8.35 -11.74
N ILE A 174 -9.90 7.28 -10.92
CA ILE A 174 -11.17 6.77 -10.37
C ILE A 174 -11.93 7.85 -9.59
N ILE A 175 -11.25 8.62 -8.75
CA ILE A 175 -11.89 9.71 -8.00
C ILE A 175 -12.44 10.77 -8.93
N SER A 176 -11.71 11.13 -9.98
CA SER A 176 -12.18 12.08 -11.00
C SER A 176 -13.46 11.59 -11.67
N GLU A 177 -13.50 10.32 -12.09
CA GLU A 177 -14.70 9.70 -12.68
C GLU A 177 -15.85 9.64 -11.67
N LEU A 178 -15.58 9.32 -10.40
CA LEU A 178 -16.61 9.30 -9.36
C LEU A 178 -17.23 10.68 -9.10
N ASP A 179 -16.42 11.74 -9.19
CA ASP A 179 -16.89 13.12 -9.06
C ASP A 179 -17.89 13.49 -10.17
N ASP A 180 -17.62 13.03 -11.40
CA ASP A 180 -18.51 13.25 -12.54
C ASP A 180 -19.81 12.42 -12.45
N TRP A 181 -19.74 11.21 -11.89
CA TRP A 181 -20.87 10.27 -11.87
C TRP A 181 -21.81 10.41 -10.67
N ILE A 182 -21.35 11.01 -9.58
CA ILE A 182 -22.10 11.11 -8.32
C ILE A 182 -22.30 12.57 -7.97
N GLU A 183 -23.54 13.05 -8.11
CA GLU A 183 -23.94 14.35 -7.56
C GLU A 183 -23.65 14.36 -6.04
N GLN A 184 -22.68 15.16 -5.63
CA GLN A 184 -22.28 15.26 -4.23
C GLN A 184 -23.33 16.03 -3.43
N GLU A 185 -24.01 15.36 -2.49
CA GLU A 185 -24.87 16.07 -1.53
C GLU A 185 -24.04 16.83 -0.49
N ASN A 186 -22.87 16.29 -0.09
CA ASN A 186 -21.86 16.95 0.75
C ASN A 186 -20.48 16.26 0.70
N ASP A 187 -19.43 17.00 1.08
CA ASP A 187 -18.02 16.56 1.11
C ASP A 187 -17.77 15.32 2.02
N ALA A 188 -18.51 15.20 3.12
CA ALA A 188 -18.33 14.07 4.05
C ALA A 188 -18.83 12.75 3.46
N GLU A 189 -19.84 12.80 2.60
CA GLU A 189 -20.37 11.64 1.88
C GLU A 189 -19.44 11.20 0.75
N PHE A 190 -18.91 12.15 -0.03
CA PHE A 190 -17.95 11.85 -1.08
C PHE A 190 -16.68 11.18 -0.50
N LYS A 191 -16.19 11.64 0.65
CA LYS A 191 -15.09 10.98 1.38
C LYS A 191 -15.39 9.53 1.79
N LYS A 192 -16.64 9.20 2.11
CA LYS A 192 -17.02 7.79 2.37
C LYS A 192 -16.95 6.95 1.10
N ILE A 193 -17.39 7.49 -0.04
CA ILE A 193 -17.30 6.83 -1.34
C ILE A 193 -15.83 6.60 -1.71
N ILE A 194 -14.99 7.63 -1.59
CA ILE A 194 -13.54 7.53 -1.83
C ILE A 194 -12.92 6.42 -0.95
N LYS A 195 -13.30 6.35 0.32
CA LYS A 195 -12.82 5.29 1.23
C LYS A 195 -13.29 3.89 0.79
N VAL A 196 -14.51 3.76 0.28
CA VAL A 196 -15.00 2.49 -0.28
C VAL A 196 -14.19 2.12 -1.52
N ALA A 197 -13.97 3.06 -2.44
CA ALA A 197 -13.14 2.89 -3.63
C ALA A 197 -11.72 2.44 -3.27
N SER A 198 -11.06 3.13 -2.34
CA SER A 198 -9.69 2.80 -1.91
C SER A 198 -9.60 1.40 -1.31
N ASN A 199 -10.62 0.98 -0.55
CA ASN A 199 -10.64 -0.35 0.06
C ASN A 199 -10.77 -1.47 -0.98
N TYR A 200 -11.71 -1.34 -1.93
CA TYR A 200 -11.85 -2.34 -3.00
C TYR A 200 -10.61 -2.36 -3.91
N LEU A 201 -10.02 -1.20 -4.18
CA LEU A 201 -8.83 -1.10 -5.00
C LEU A 201 -7.64 -1.81 -4.32
N VAL A 202 -7.36 -1.51 -3.05
CA VAL A 202 -6.20 -2.05 -2.32
C VAL A 202 -6.42 -3.48 -1.82
N SER A 203 -7.61 -3.83 -1.35
CA SER A 203 -7.85 -5.14 -0.72
C SER A 203 -8.26 -6.19 -1.75
N ASP A 204 -9.16 -5.83 -2.66
CA ASP A 204 -9.77 -6.78 -3.60
C ASP A 204 -9.03 -6.76 -4.94
N LEU A 205 -8.88 -5.63 -5.62
CA LEU A 205 -8.21 -5.59 -6.93
C LEU A 205 -6.72 -5.95 -6.84
N VAL A 206 -5.96 -5.31 -5.94
CA VAL A 206 -4.55 -5.68 -5.72
C VAL A 206 -4.43 -7.13 -5.19
N GLY A 207 -5.43 -7.62 -4.44
CA GLY A 207 -5.50 -9.01 -4.02
C GLY A 207 -5.58 -10.00 -5.19
N LEU A 208 -6.22 -9.62 -6.30
CA LEU A 208 -6.31 -10.43 -7.53
C LEU A 208 -5.00 -10.52 -8.31
N LEU A 209 -4.05 -9.60 -8.07
CA LEU A 209 -2.76 -9.56 -8.78
C LEU A 209 -1.78 -10.66 -8.36
N GLN A 210 -2.08 -11.46 -7.33
CA GLN A 210 -1.26 -12.60 -6.86
C GLN A 210 0.23 -12.24 -6.66
N ASN A 211 0.51 -11.09 -6.03
CA ASN A 211 1.84 -10.51 -5.78
C ASN A 211 2.53 -9.83 -6.99
N LYS A 212 1.84 -9.66 -8.12
CA LYS A 212 2.30 -8.74 -9.16
C LYS A 212 2.07 -7.29 -8.73
N GLN A 213 2.95 -6.39 -9.16
CA GLN A 213 2.71 -4.95 -9.00
C GLN A 213 1.56 -4.52 -9.92
N PHE A 214 0.75 -3.59 -9.45
CA PHE A 214 -0.30 -3.01 -10.28
C PHE A 214 0.35 -2.18 -11.39
N SER A 215 -0.11 -2.40 -12.62
CA SER A 215 0.20 -1.58 -13.79
C SER A 215 -1.14 -1.24 -14.44
N GLU A 216 -1.37 0.04 -14.70
CA GLU A 216 -2.58 0.49 -15.39
C GLU A 216 -2.63 -0.06 -16.83
N GLU A 217 -1.47 -0.20 -17.50
CA GLU A 217 -1.38 -0.73 -18.86
C GLU A 217 -1.80 -2.21 -18.97
N GLU A 218 -1.57 -2.99 -17.91
CA GLU A 218 -1.94 -4.41 -17.86
C GLU A 218 -3.35 -4.62 -17.27
N CYS A 219 -3.94 -3.59 -16.67
CA CYS A 219 -5.26 -3.68 -16.06
C CYS A 219 -6.36 -3.53 -17.12
N LYS A 220 -7.22 -4.54 -17.24
CA LYS A 220 -8.38 -4.49 -18.16
C LYS A 220 -9.51 -3.60 -17.67
N ILE A 221 -9.50 -3.26 -16.38
CA ILE A 221 -10.53 -2.43 -15.77
C ILE A 221 -10.10 -0.99 -15.95
N THR A 222 -10.91 -0.21 -16.66
CA THR A 222 -10.69 1.23 -16.82
C THR A 222 -11.06 1.98 -15.53
N PRO A 223 -10.51 3.18 -15.30
CA PRO A 223 -10.93 4.02 -14.17
C PRO A 223 -12.44 4.29 -14.16
N GLU A 224 -13.04 4.51 -15.34
CA GLU A 224 -14.47 4.72 -15.54
C GLU A 224 -15.29 3.49 -15.08
N ASN A 225 -14.92 2.28 -15.55
CA ASN A 225 -15.62 1.05 -15.16
C ASN A 225 -15.48 0.77 -13.67
N PHE A 226 -14.33 1.08 -13.08
CA PHE A 226 -14.15 0.96 -11.63
C PHE A 226 -14.99 2.00 -10.87
N ALA A 227 -15.11 3.23 -11.37
CA ALA A 227 -15.96 4.26 -10.78
C ALA A 227 -17.45 3.88 -10.85
N GLU A 228 -17.92 3.37 -11.99
CA GLU A 228 -19.28 2.83 -12.14
C GLU A 228 -19.53 1.70 -11.14
N PHE A 229 -18.58 0.76 -11.02
CA PHE A 229 -18.66 -0.33 -10.05
C PHE A 229 -18.84 0.18 -8.60
N ILE A 230 -18.07 1.20 -8.20
CA ILE A 230 -18.20 1.81 -6.86
C ILE A 230 -19.53 2.54 -6.71
N LYS A 231 -20.03 3.23 -7.75
CA LYS A 231 -21.36 3.86 -7.75
C LYS A 231 -22.46 2.84 -7.50
N MET A 232 -22.43 1.67 -8.15
CA MET A 232 -23.44 0.62 -7.96
C MET A 232 -23.48 0.16 -6.49
N ILE A 233 -22.31 0.04 -5.84
CA ILE A 233 -22.23 -0.29 -4.41
C ILE A 233 -22.81 0.85 -3.57
N TYR A 234 -22.46 2.08 -3.86
CA TYR A 234 -22.95 3.26 -3.14
C TYR A 234 -24.48 3.41 -3.24
N LYS A 235 -25.06 3.15 -4.41
CA LYS A 235 -26.51 3.16 -4.64
C LYS A 235 -27.24 1.93 -4.11
N ASN A 236 -26.52 0.98 -3.48
CA ASN A 236 -27.05 -0.29 -2.99
C ASN A 236 -27.71 -1.13 -4.10
N GLU A 237 -27.22 -1.03 -5.33
CA GLU A 237 -27.67 -1.84 -6.46
C GLU A 237 -27.07 -3.24 -6.40
N ILE A 238 -25.92 -3.40 -5.75
CA ILE A 238 -25.26 -4.69 -5.50
C ILE A 238 -24.79 -4.78 -4.04
N THR A 239 -24.81 -6.00 -3.49
CA THR A 239 -24.29 -6.26 -2.14
C THR A 239 -22.76 -6.40 -2.17
N SER A 240 -22.10 -6.25 -1.01
CA SER A 240 -20.63 -6.42 -0.94
C SER A 240 -20.14 -7.80 -1.37
N LYS A 241 -20.97 -8.85 -1.23
CA LYS A 241 -20.61 -10.19 -1.71
C LYS A 241 -20.65 -10.26 -3.23
N VAL A 242 -21.69 -9.70 -3.84
CA VAL A 242 -21.83 -9.60 -5.29
C VAL A 242 -20.74 -8.71 -5.87
N ALA A 243 -20.41 -7.60 -5.21
CA ALA A 243 -19.36 -6.68 -5.66
C ALA A 243 -18.01 -7.39 -5.87
N LYS A 244 -17.63 -8.32 -4.99
CA LYS A 244 -16.41 -9.12 -5.17
C LYS A 244 -16.48 -10.06 -6.37
N MET A 245 -17.66 -10.59 -6.68
CA MET A 245 -17.88 -11.45 -7.85
C MET A 245 -17.83 -10.65 -9.14
N VAL A 246 -18.47 -9.47 -9.16
CA VAL A 246 -18.43 -8.53 -10.28
C VAL A 246 -17.00 -8.08 -10.54
N LEU A 247 -16.27 -7.66 -9.52
CA LEU A 247 -14.87 -7.21 -9.67
C LEU A 247 -13.95 -8.31 -10.21
N LEU A 248 -14.15 -9.57 -9.79
CA LEU A 248 -13.41 -10.70 -10.33
C LEU A 248 -13.69 -10.91 -11.82
N GLU A 249 -14.96 -10.80 -12.23
CA GLU A 249 -15.35 -10.93 -13.63
C GLU A 249 -14.79 -9.77 -14.47
N MET A 250 -14.91 -8.53 -13.99
CA MET A 250 -14.31 -7.35 -14.61
C MET A 250 -12.79 -7.53 -14.80
N TYR A 251 -12.09 -8.06 -13.79
CA TYR A 251 -10.66 -8.32 -13.87
C TYR A 251 -10.30 -9.35 -14.96
N ASN A 252 -11.13 -10.39 -15.10
CA ASN A 252 -10.89 -11.45 -16.08
C ASN A 252 -11.22 -11.00 -17.51
N THR A 253 -12.32 -10.28 -17.71
CA THR A 253 -12.88 -10.00 -19.04
C THR A 253 -12.66 -8.58 -19.51
N GLY A 254 -12.62 -7.61 -18.60
CA GLY A 254 -12.63 -6.17 -18.92
C GLY A 254 -14.03 -5.61 -19.23
N VAL A 255 -15.09 -6.41 -19.06
CA VAL A 255 -16.47 -5.98 -19.36
C VAL A 255 -16.97 -5.01 -18.28
N ASP A 256 -17.87 -4.11 -18.67
CA ASP A 256 -18.49 -3.11 -17.80
C ASP A 256 -19.29 -3.75 -16.66
N PRO A 257 -19.25 -3.18 -15.44
CA PRO A 257 -19.89 -3.76 -14.26
C PRO A 257 -21.41 -3.88 -14.41
N SER A 258 -22.07 -2.90 -15.03
CA SER A 258 -23.53 -2.94 -15.26
C SER A 258 -23.93 -4.12 -16.14
N ASN A 259 -23.20 -4.36 -17.24
CA ASN A 259 -23.43 -5.50 -18.13
C ASN A 259 -23.25 -6.83 -17.39
N ILE A 260 -22.18 -6.97 -16.59
CA ILE A 260 -21.94 -8.18 -15.78
C ILE A 260 -23.10 -8.44 -14.82
N VAL A 261 -23.60 -7.39 -14.17
CA VAL A 261 -24.69 -7.49 -13.19
C VAL A 261 -26.00 -7.88 -13.87
N GLU A 262 -26.33 -7.29 -15.02
CA GLU A 262 -27.54 -7.59 -15.79
C GLU A 262 -27.53 -9.02 -16.34
N GLU A 263 -26.46 -9.41 -17.04
CA GLU A 263 -26.34 -10.75 -17.66
C GLU A 263 -26.43 -11.89 -16.63
N ASN A 264 -25.88 -11.66 -15.43
CA ASN A 264 -25.87 -12.65 -14.37
C ASN A 264 -27.05 -12.55 -13.40
N ASN A 265 -27.96 -11.58 -13.59
CA ASN A 265 -29.04 -11.25 -12.66
C ASN A 265 -28.55 -11.07 -11.22
N TRP A 266 -27.45 -10.34 -11.04
CA TRP A 266 -26.79 -10.12 -9.76
C TRP A 266 -27.24 -8.84 -9.04
N GLY A 267 -28.20 -8.11 -9.59
CA GLY A 267 -28.79 -6.94 -8.94
C GLY A 267 -29.40 -7.29 -7.58
N GLN A 268 -29.36 -6.34 -6.65
CA GLN A 268 -29.89 -6.52 -5.31
C GLN A 268 -31.40 -6.74 -5.36
N MET A 269 -31.87 -7.78 -4.68
CA MET A 269 -33.31 -8.07 -4.61
C MET A 269 -34.03 -6.95 -3.85
N ALA A 270 -34.99 -6.31 -4.51
CA ALA A 270 -35.81 -5.24 -3.94
C ALA A 270 -37.17 -5.74 -3.40
N ASP A 271 -37.65 -6.92 -3.80
CA ASP A 271 -38.96 -7.43 -3.37
C ASP A 271 -38.88 -8.23 -2.05
N ASP A 272 -39.28 -7.57 -0.97
CA ASP A 272 -39.39 -8.17 0.36
C ASP A 272 -40.34 -9.38 0.40
N LYS A 273 -41.34 -9.48 -0.49
CA LYS A 273 -42.28 -10.61 -0.52
C LYS A 273 -41.63 -11.87 -1.07
N GLU A 274 -40.83 -11.73 -2.12
CA GLU A 274 -40.07 -12.85 -2.68
C GLU A 274 -39.01 -13.33 -1.68
N LEU A 275 -38.31 -12.38 -1.04
CA LEU A 275 -37.35 -12.70 0.01
C LEU A 275 -38.02 -13.40 1.19
N GLU A 276 -39.19 -12.94 1.65
CA GLU A 276 -39.94 -13.58 2.73
C GLU A 276 -40.36 -15.01 2.38
N LYS A 277 -40.73 -15.28 1.12
CA LYS A 277 -41.04 -16.64 0.65
C LYS A 277 -39.82 -17.56 0.75
N ILE A 278 -38.66 -17.10 0.28
CA ILE A 278 -37.40 -17.86 0.37
C ILE A 278 -37.04 -18.13 1.84
N VAL A 279 -37.20 -17.13 2.71
CA VAL A 279 -36.94 -17.28 4.15
C VAL A 279 -37.87 -18.33 4.78
N LYS A 280 -39.17 -18.29 4.48
CA LYS A 280 -40.14 -19.30 4.97
C LYS A 280 -39.77 -20.70 4.51
N ASP A 281 -39.37 -20.87 3.26
CA ASP A 281 -38.92 -22.15 2.73
C ASP A 281 -37.66 -22.66 3.44
N ILE A 282 -36.71 -21.78 3.76
CA ILE A 282 -35.50 -22.12 4.53
C ILE A 282 -35.83 -22.53 5.96
N ILE A 283 -36.71 -21.79 6.64
CA ILE A 283 -37.17 -22.12 8.00
C ILE A 283 -37.83 -23.51 8.00
N ALA A 284 -38.72 -23.78 7.04
CA ALA A 284 -39.41 -25.06 6.93
C ALA A 284 -38.45 -26.23 6.66
N LYS A 285 -37.39 -26.03 5.87
CA LYS A 285 -36.38 -27.04 5.56
C LYS A 285 -35.38 -27.29 6.70
N ASN A 286 -35.31 -26.41 7.70
CA ASN A 286 -34.30 -26.46 8.77
C ASN A 286 -34.91 -26.42 10.18
N PRO A 287 -35.82 -27.35 10.54
CA PRO A 287 -36.55 -27.31 11.82
C PRO A 287 -35.64 -27.40 13.04
N LYS A 288 -34.49 -28.09 12.94
CA LYS A 288 -33.50 -28.18 14.02
C LYS A 288 -32.89 -26.81 14.36
N ALA A 289 -32.54 -26.03 13.34
CA ALA A 289 -31.95 -24.70 13.54
C ALA A 289 -32.95 -23.72 14.17
N VAL A 290 -34.24 -23.86 13.87
CA VAL A 290 -35.34 -23.09 14.50
C VAL A 290 -35.44 -23.39 16.00
N THR A 291 -35.46 -24.67 16.37
CA THR A 291 -35.47 -25.08 17.78
C THR A 291 -34.23 -24.62 18.53
N ASP A 292 -33.06 -24.73 17.91
CA ASP A 292 -31.79 -24.28 18.50
C ASP A 292 -31.78 -22.74 18.70
N TYR A 293 -32.38 -21.97 17.79
CA TYR A 293 -32.53 -20.53 17.96
C TYR A 293 -33.48 -20.19 19.14
N ASN A 294 -34.63 -20.87 19.22
CA ASN A 294 -35.62 -20.66 20.29
C ASN A 294 -35.11 -21.05 21.69
N THR A 295 -34.11 -21.93 21.76
CA THR A 295 -33.41 -22.29 23.01
C THR A 295 -32.26 -21.33 23.37
N GLY A 296 -32.05 -20.28 22.56
CA GLY A 296 -31.12 -19.18 22.84
C GLY A 296 -29.81 -19.21 22.04
N ASN A 297 -29.62 -20.15 21.11
CA ASN A 297 -28.41 -20.21 20.30
C ASN A 297 -28.45 -19.22 19.12
N LYS A 298 -27.83 -18.06 19.30
CA LYS A 298 -27.75 -17.00 18.28
C LYS A 298 -27.02 -17.42 17.00
N ASN A 299 -26.17 -18.44 17.02
CA ASN A 299 -25.45 -18.92 15.84
C ASN A 299 -26.39 -19.58 14.81
N SER A 300 -27.52 -20.12 15.26
CA SER A 300 -28.52 -20.72 14.37
C SER A 300 -29.15 -19.70 13.41
N LEU A 301 -29.29 -18.44 13.86
CA LEU A 301 -29.75 -17.34 13.01
C LEU A 301 -28.74 -17.03 11.89
N GLN A 302 -27.44 -17.03 12.21
CA GLN A 302 -26.38 -16.81 11.22
C GLN A 302 -26.32 -17.96 10.20
N PHE A 303 -26.52 -19.20 10.65
CA PHE A 303 -26.62 -20.36 9.76
C PHE A 303 -27.80 -20.22 8.78
N LEU A 304 -29.00 -19.88 9.26
CA LEU A 304 -30.18 -19.68 8.42
C LEU A 304 -29.98 -18.51 7.44
N ALA A 305 -29.40 -17.40 7.90
CA ALA A 305 -29.03 -16.29 7.02
C ALA A 305 -28.04 -16.73 5.93
N GLY A 306 -27.05 -17.55 6.27
CA GLY A 306 -26.11 -18.13 5.31
C GLY A 306 -26.79 -18.99 4.24
N GLN A 307 -27.82 -19.77 4.62
CA GLN A 307 -28.60 -20.57 3.67
C GLN A 307 -29.40 -19.68 2.70
N VAL A 308 -30.06 -18.62 3.21
CA VAL A 308 -30.78 -17.64 2.37
C VAL A 308 -29.82 -16.94 1.41
N MET A 309 -28.65 -16.51 1.89
CA MET A 309 -27.60 -15.90 1.08
C MET A 309 -26.98 -16.87 0.05
N GLY A 310 -27.05 -18.18 0.30
CA GLY A 310 -26.64 -19.22 -0.65
C GLY A 310 -27.64 -19.36 -1.80
N ILE A 311 -28.94 -19.44 -1.49
CA ILE A 311 -30.01 -19.57 -2.49
C ILE A 311 -30.09 -18.32 -3.37
N THR A 312 -30.05 -17.14 -2.76
CA THR A 312 -30.08 -15.86 -3.48
C THR A 312 -28.74 -15.53 -4.13
N ARG A 313 -27.72 -16.40 -4.03
CA ARG A 313 -26.35 -16.16 -4.51
C ARG A 313 -25.72 -14.86 -4.01
N GLY A 314 -26.26 -14.28 -2.93
CA GLY A 314 -25.78 -13.04 -2.32
C GLY A 314 -26.47 -11.78 -2.80
N THR A 315 -27.49 -11.86 -3.67
CA THR A 315 -28.25 -10.68 -4.14
C THR A 315 -29.19 -10.13 -3.07
N ALA A 316 -29.58 -10.91 -2.06
CA ALA A 316 -30.38 -10.41 -0.95
C ALA A 316 -29.55 -9.56 0.02
N ASN A 317 -30.13 -8.46 0.51
CA ASN A 317 -29.50 -7.61 1.51
C ASN A 317 -29.36 -8.37 2.86
N PRO A 318 -28.14 -8.53 3.41
CA PRO A 318 -27.92 -9.27 4.66
C PRO A 318 -28.71 -8.73 5.85
N THR A 319 -28.90 -7.41 5.94
CA THR A 319 -29.65 -6.76 7.02
C THR A 319 -31.12 -7.13 6.93
N ASN A 320 -31.73 -6.98 5.74
CA ASN A 320 -33.13 -7.33 5.52
C ASN A 320 -33.38 -8.82 5.77
N VAL A 321 -32.47 -9.70 5.33
CA VAL A 321 -32.54 -11.15 5.60
C VAL A 321 -32.60 -11.43 7.11
N GLN A 322 -31.75 -10.78 7.90
CA GLN A 322 -31.74 -10.96 9.35
C GLN A 322 -33.01 -10.42 10.01
N GLU A 323 -33.53 -9.29 9.55
CA GLU A 323 -34.78 -8.71 10.08
C GLU A 323 -35.98 -9.61 9.80
N ILE A 324 -36.11 -10.12 8.58
CA ILE A 324 -37.19 -11.04 8.20
C ILE A 324 -37.08 -12.35 8.99
N LEU A 325 -35.87 -12.91 9.14
CA LEU A 325 -35.66 -14.11 9.96
C LEU A 325 -36.06 -13.89 11.42
N LYS A 326 -35.67 -12.76 12.04
CA LYS A 326 -36.06 -12.43 13.43
C LYS A 326 -37.55 -12.21 13.59
N ARG A 327 -38.23 -11.73 12.55
CA ARG A 327 -39.69 -11.52 12.56
C ARG A 327 -40.47 -12.84 12.45
N LEU A 328 -39.92 -13.84 11.77
CA LEU A 328 -40.60 -15.11 11.47
C LEU A 328 -40.27 -16.25 12.45
N LEU A 329 -39.23 -16.13 13.26
CA LEU A 329 -38.79 -17.11 14.27
C LEU A 329 -39.28 -16.75 15.67
#